data_AF-A0A239ILR4-F1
#
_entry.id   AF-A0A239ILR4-F1
#
_cell.length_a   1.000
_cell.length_b   1.000
_cell.length_c   1.000
_cell.angle_alpha   90.00
_cell.angle_beta   90.00
_cell.angle_gamma   90.00
#
_symmetry.space_group_name_H-M   'P 1'
#
loop_
_entity.id
_entity.type
_entity.pdbx_description
1 polymer ?
#
loop_
_entity_poly.entity_id
_entity_poly.type
_entity_poly.pdbx_seq_one_letter_code
_entity_poly.pdbx_strand_id
1 'polypeptide(L)'
;MSETYDVSPQSLRGLMETYWGPRGWRTPSRLPETPAVERAIAAGLMFAEPWTTSHDDLVDRAVRAAAALSADDVGQAFLASLTSRRLDLRSALGSYAVARLLPSHAFQDPFAGDPCHICGLYPGKRTVDVNVLNFERFKWGGVRRDDLEYLAFDLEQFTRAPKLSPTSADIEVGKHLLEVLRTSTAKTTSTSVLPALRMVPGNKDERSALVEILGACGVLETPDHHGYAESYLPSDQRELPVRHHVDTAYPACWWTGADGVNDANLALFLPQLAT
;
A
#
# COMPACT_ATOMS: atom_id res chain seq x y z
N MET A 1 18.79 7.23 -14.67
CA MET A 1 17.55 6.42 -14.74
C MET A 1 16.49 7.27 -15.39
N SER A 2 15.61 6.71 -16.23
CA SER A 2 14.47 7.43 -16.84
C SER A 2 13.72 8.27 -15.80
N GLU A 3 13.14 9.42 -16.17
CA GLU A 3 12.30 10.22 -15.25
C GLU A 3 11.05 9.45 -14.82
N THR A 4 10.57 8.50 -15.64
CA THR A 4 9.40 7.66 -15.37
C THR A 4 9.69 6.17 -15.60
N TYR A 5 8.71 5.29 -15.37
CA TYR A 5 8.80 3.87 -15.76
C TYR A 5 7.72 3.49 -16.79
N ASP A 6 7.98 2.48 -17.63
CA ASP A 6 7.02 1.98 -18.63
C ASP A 6 6.18 0.83 -18.07
N VAL A 7 4.86 1.02 -18.01
CA VAL A 7 3.88 0.04 -17.49
C VAL A 7 3.30 -0.89 -18.55
N SER A 8 3.88 -0.93 -19.75
CA SER A 8 3.40 -1.82 -20.81
C SER A 8 3.45 -3.30 -20.36
N PRO A 9 2.51 -4.15 -20.82
CA PRO A 9 2.52 -5.58 -20.48
C PRO A 9 3.83 -6.29 -20.84
N GLN A 10 4.54 -5.81 -21.86
CA GLN A 10 5.83 -6.37 -22.26
C GLN A 10 6.94 -6.04 -21.25
N SER A 11 6.94 -4.81 -20.72
CA SER A 11 7.92 -4.34 -19.74
C SER A 11 7.69 -4.95 -18.35
N LEU A 12 6.42 -5.17 -17.96
CA LEU A 12 6.07 -5.84 -16.70
C LEU A 12 6.35 -7.35 -16.66
N ARG A 13 6.53 -7.98 -17.83
CA ARG A 13 6.65 -9.44 -17.93
C ARG A 13 7.79 -9.99 -17.07
N GLY A 14 8.97 -9.36 -17.14
CA GLY A 14 10.15 -9.79 -16.38
C GLY A 14 9.89 -9.79 -14.88
N LEU A 15 9.29 -8.71 -14.35
CA LEU A 15 8.92 -8.58 -12.94
C LEU A 15 7.94 -9.68 -12.52
N MET A 16 6.86 -9.87 -13.30
CA MET A 16 5.80 -10.82 -12.96
C MET A 16 6.27 -12.28 -13.01
N GLU A 17 7.02 -12.67 -14.04
CA GLU A 17 7.49 -14.05 -14.21
C GLU A 17 8.60 -14.43 -13.22
N THR A 18 9.35 -13.44 -12.72
CA THR A 18 10.41 -13.66 -11.74
C THR A 18 9.83 -14.15 -10.40
N TYR A 19 8.72 -13.56 -9.94
CA TYR A 19 8.15 -13.81 -8.62
C TYR A 19 6.85 -14.61 -8.62
N TRP A 20 6.22 -14.84 -9.78
CA TRP A 20 4.96 -15.57 -9.89
C TRP A 20 4.94 -16.55 -11.05
N GLY A 21 4.26 -17.68 -10.85
CA GLY A 21 3.99 -18.65 -11.91
C GLY A 21 2.74 -19.48 -11.67
N PRO A 22 2.51 -20.52 -12.48
CA PRO A 22 1.31 -21.37 -12.37
C PRO A 22 1.18 -22.09 -11.02
N ARG A 23 2.29 -22.30 -10.30
CA ARG A 23 2.34 -22.91 -8.96
C ARG A 23 2.38 -21.88 -7.81
N GLY A 24 2.12 -20.61 -8.11
CA GLY A 24 2.17 -19.53 -7.12
C GLY A 24 3.54 -18.84 -7.04
N TRP A 25 3.90 -18.44 -5.82
CA TRP A 25 5.08 -17.64 -5.51
C TRP A 25 6.39 -18.31 -5.95
N ARG A 26 7.35 -17.48 -6.38
CA ARG A 26 8.72 -17.87 -6.72
C ARG A 26 9.69 -17.04 -5.89
N THR A 27 10.75 -17.67 -5.40
CA THR A 27 11.81 -17.01 -4.65
C THR A 27 13.14 -17.33 -5.33
N PRO A 28 13.49 -16.58 -6.38
CA PRO A 28 14.75 -16.81 -7.07
C PRO A 28 15.92 -16.48 -6.14
N SER A 29 16.97 -17.31 -6.16
CA SER A 29 18.19 -17.06 -5.36
C SER A 29 19.07 -15.95 -5.94
N ARG A 30 18.87 -15.62 -7.23
CA ARG A 30 19.50 -14.52 -7.95
C ARG A 30 18.56 -14.02 -9.04
N LEU A 31 18.72 -12.77 -9.45
CA LEU A 31 17.93 -12.20 -10.53
C LEU A 31 18.14 -13.02 -11.83
N PRO A 32 17.08 -13.46 -12.52
CA PRO A 32 17.24 -14.23 -13.76
C PRO A 32 17.82 -13.40 -14.90
N GLU A 33 18.87 -13.90 -15.55
CA GLU A 33 19.47 -13.31 -16.75
C GLU A 33 18.62 -13.68 -17.98
N THR A 34 17.53 -12.93 -18.18
CA THR A 34 16.63 -13.14 -19.32
C THR A 34 16.34 -11.83 -20.04
N PRO A 35 16.04 -11.86 -21.36
CA PRO A 35 15.65 -10.65 -22.07
C PRO A 35 14.41 -9.95 -21.49
N ALA A 36 13.54 -10.68 -20.78
CA ALA A 36 12.37 -10.10 -20.12
C ALA A 36 12.77 -9.28 -18.87
N VAL A 37 13.71 -9.78 -18.08
CA VAL A 37 14.27 -9.07 -16.93
C VAL A 37 15.08 -7.86 -17.39
N GLU A 38 15.94 -8.00 -18.41
CA GLU A 38 16.70 -6.89 -18.97
C GLU A 38 15.79 -5.75 -19.45
N ARG A 39 14.68 -6.09 -20.13
CA ARG A 39 13.66 -5.11 -20.51
C ARG A 39 13.00 -4.46 -19.31
N ALA A 40 12.65 -5.23 -18.28
CA ALA A 40 12.03 -4.68 -17.08
C ALA A 40 12.98 -3.71 -16.33
N ILE A 41 14.29 -4.01 -16.30
CA ILE A 41 15.31 -3.10 -15.76
C ILE A 41 15.38 -1.83 -16.61
N ALA A 42 15.49 -1.97 -17.94
CA ALA A 42 15.55 -0.82 -18.86
C ALA A 42 14.28 0.07 -18.77
N ALA A 43 13.13 -0.54 -18.50
CA ALA A 43 11.85 0.13 -18.29
C ALA A 43 11.69 0.78 -16.91
N GLY A 44 12.64 0.60 -15.99
CA GLY A 44 12.57 1.14 -14.62
C GLY A 44 11.60 0.39 -13.71
N LEU A 45 11.27 -0.86 -14.03
CA LEU A 45 10.39 -1.72 -13.23
C LEU A 45 11.14 -2.76 -12.40
N MET A 46 12.40 -3.03 -12.74
CA MET A 46 13.30 -3.87 -11.97
C MET A 46 14.63 -3.17 -11.74
N PHE A 47 15.35 -3.63 -10.72
CA PHE A 47 16.61 -3.07 -10.24
C PHE A 47 17.65 -4.18 -10.25
N ALA A 48 18.81 -3.89 -10.86
CA ALA A 48 19.92 -4.84 -10.95
C ALA A 48 20.49 -5.18 -9.57
N GLU A 49 20.49 -4.20 -8.67
CA GLU A 49 21.01 -4.34 -7.31
C GLU A 49 19.88 -4.16 -6.28
N PRO A 50 19.89 -4.95 -5.19
CA PRO A 50 19.02 -4.70 -4.05
C PRO A 50 19.43 -3.40 -3.34
N TRP A 51 18.56 -2.90 -2.45
CA TRP A 51 19.00 -1.83 -1.56
C TRP A 51 19.90 -2.40 -0.46
N THR A 52 21.01 -1.72 -0.19
CA THR A 52 21.74 -1.85 1.07
C THR A 52 21.40 -0.64 1.92
N THR A 53 20.76 -0.84 3.06
CA THR A 53 20.20 0.25 3.87
C THR A 53 20.28 -0.05 5.36
N SER A 54 19.92 0.93 6.18
CA SER A 54 19.81 0.83 7.63
C SER A 54 18.43 1.30 8.08
N HIS A 55 18.15 1.19 9.38
CA HIS A 55 16.93 1.72 9.97
C HIS A 55 16.75 3.22 9.69
N ASP A 56 17.74 4.02 10.08
CA ASP A 56 17.66 5.47 10.00
C ASP A 56 17.55 5.92 8.53
N ASP A 57 18.27 5.27 7.62
CA ASP A 57 18.15 5.53 6.17
C ASP A 57 16.72 5.31 5.65
N LEU A 58 16.04 4.25 6.10
CA LEU A 58 14.67 3.94 5.67
C LEU A 58 13.66 4.92 6.25
N VAL A 59 13.80 5.30 7.52
CA VAL A 59 12.96 6.34 8.14
C VAL A 59 13.09 7.64 7.35
N ASP A 60 14.33 8.06 7.10
CA ASP A 60 14.66 9.26 6.35
C ASP A 60 14.05 9.26 4.94
N ARG A 61 14.11 8.12 4.25
CA ARG A 61 13.55 7.98 2.90
C ARG A 61 12.04 8.03 2.89
N ALA A 62 11.38 7.31 3.80
CA ALA A 62 9.92 7.34 3.93
C ALA A 62 9.42 8.76 4.25
N VAL A 63 10.04 9.43 5.22
CA VAL A 63 9.68 10.81 5.61
C VAL A 63 9.90 11.78 4.44
N ARG A 64 11.06 11.73 3.78
CA ARG A 64 11.33 12.61 2.62
C ARG A 64 10.38 12.34 1.45
N ALA A 65 10.12 11.08 1.14
CA ALA A 65 9.23 10.72 0.03
C ALA A 65 7.78 11.16 0.32
N ALA A 66 7.30 10.98 1.56
CA ALA A 66 5.98 11.46 1.96
C ALA A 66 5.90 13.00 1.94
N ALA A 67 6.93 13.71 2.40
CA ALA A 67 6.96 15.17 2.39
C ALA A 67 6.96 15.79 0.97
N ALA A 68 7.37 15.02 -0.05
CA ALA A 68 7.34 15.44 -1.45
C ALA A 68 5.96 15.27 -2.12
N LEU A 69 4.97 14.72 -1.39
CA LEU A 69 3.65 14.36 -1.92
C LEU A 69 2.53 15.04 -1.12
N SER A 70 1.37 15.18 -1.75
CA SER A 70 0.14 15.65 -1.11
C SER A 70 -0.91 14.54 -1.03
N ALA A 71 -1.87 14.68 -0.11
CA ALA A 71 -3.02 13.78 -0.06
C ALA A 71 -3.83 13.81 -1.37
N ASP A 72 -3.92 14.96 -2.03
CA ASP A 72 -4.59 15.10 -3.32
C ASP A 72 -3.87 14.31 -4.43
N ASP A 73 -2.54 14.38 -4.51
CA ASP A 73 -1.75 13.63 -5.49
C ASP A 73 -2.02 12.12 -5.42
N VAL A 74 -1.93 11.54 -4.23
CA VAL A 74 -2.12 10.10 -4.05
C VAL A 74 -3.60 9.70 -4.10
N GLY A 75 -4.51 10.58 -3.65
CA GLY A 75 -5.95 10.38 -3.70
C GLY A 75 -6.47 10.31 -5.14
N GLN A 76 -6.07 11.26 -5.99
CA GLN A 76 -6.42 11.25 -7.41
C GLN A 76 -5.90 9.99 -8.12
N ALA A 77 -4.67 9.57 -7.81
CA ALA A 77 -4.08 8.37 -8.39
C ALA A 77 -4.78 7.08 -7.92
N PHE A 78 -5.20 7.03 -6.65
CA PHE A 78 -6.03 5.96 -6.12
C PHE A 78 -7.36 5.88 -6.85
N LEU A 79 -8.06 7.00 -7.05
CA LEU A 79 -9.31 7.05 -7.80
C LEU A 79 -9.11 6.58 -9.24
N ALA A 80 -8.11 7.11 -9.94
CA ALA A 80 -7.80 6.69 -11.31
C ALA A 80 -7.45 5.19 -11.42
N SER A 81 -7.04 4.53 -10.33
CA SER A 81 -6.77 3.09 -10.28
C SER A 81 -8.03 2.22 -10.23
N LEU A 82 -9.19 2.80 -9.90
CA LEU A 82 -10.42 2.05 -9.64
C LEU A 82 -10.90 1.37 -10.91
N THR A 83 -11.00 2.07 -12.04
CA THR A 83 -11.39 1.45 -13.31
C THR A 83 -10.20 0.97 -14.15
N SER A 84 -9.07 1.70 -14.14
CA SER A 84 -7.90 1.37 -14.95
C SER A 84 -7.14 0.13 -14.46
N ARG A 85 -7.36 -0.28 -13.21
CA ARG A 85 -6.61 -1.34 -12.52
C ARG A 85 -5.10 -1.07 -12.49
N ARG A 86 -4.67 0.20 -12.50
CA ARG A 86 -3.28 0.62 -12.22
C ARG A 86 -2.96 0.47 -10.73
N LEU A 87 -2.72 -0.78 -10.31
CA LEU A 87 -2.48 -1.14 -8.91
C LEU A 87 -1.26 -0.43 -8.30
N ASP A 88 -0.27 -0.10 -9.13
CA ASP A 88 0.90 0.68 -8.76
C ASP A 88 0.59 2.13 -8.37
N LEU A 89 -0.50 2.69 -8.90
CA LEU A 89 -1.02 4.00 -8.49
C LEU A 89 -1.89 3.90 -7.24
N ARG A 90 -2.53 2.73 -7.03
CA ARG A 90 -3.43 2.47 -5.89
C ARG A 90 -2.67 2.42 -4.57
N SER A 91 -1.55 1.71 -4.54
CA SER A 91 -0.79 1.41 -3.32
C SER A 91 -0.35 2.66 -2.56
N ALA A 92 0.06 3.69 -3.30
CA ALA A 92 0.66 4.90 -2.77
C ALA A 92 -0.20 5.63 -1.74
N LEU A 93 -1.53 5.57 -1.86
CA LEU A 93 -2.44 6.21 -0.90
C LEU A 93 -2.29 5.62 0.51
N GLY A 94 -2.22 4.29 0.62
CA GLY A 94 -2.03 3.62 1.92
C GLY A 94 -0.65 3.92 2.49
N SER A 95 0.39 3.84 1.64
CA SER A 95 1.76 4.14 2.04
C SER A 95 1.92 5.59 2.51
N TYR A 96 1.26 6.53 1.83
CA TYR A 96 1.28 7.95 2.18
C TYR A 96 0.54 8.22 3.49
N ALA A 97 -0.63 7.60 3.69
CA ALA A 97 -1.40 7.75 4.93
C ALA A 97 -0.54 7.41 6.16
N VAL A 98 0.23 6.31 6.09
CA VAL A 98 1.13 5.88 7.16
C VAL A 98 2.36 6.79 7.27
N ALA A 99 3.06 7.04 6.16
CA ALA A 99 4.37 7.69 6.19
C ALA A 99 4.31 9.21 6.42
N ARG A 100 3.22 9.90 6.07
CA ARG A 100 3.14 11.38 6.17
C ARG A 100 3.22 11.91 7.61
N LEU A 101 2.84 11.08 8.59
CA LEU A 101 2.92 11.41 10.02
C LEU A 101 4.01 10.63 10.75
N LEU A 102 4.79 9.80 10.04
CA LEU A 102 5.94 9.10 10.63
C LEU A 102 6.92 10.14 11.20
N PRO A 103 7.22 10.12 12.51
CA PRO A 103 8.22 11.01 13.05
C PRO A 103 9.60 10.63 12.51
N SER A 104 10.43 11.63 12.21
CA SER A 104 11.87 11.40 12.10
C SER A 104 12.37 10.92 13.45
N HIS A 105 13.04 9.77 13.46
CA HIS A 105 13.58 9.16 14.67
C HIS A 105 14.81 8.31 14.32
N ALA A 106 15.78 8.30 15.22
CA ALA A 106 16.81 7.27 15.23
C ALA A 106 16.22 5.95 15.75
N PHE A 107 16.91 4.84 15.53
CA PHE A 107 16.55 3.55 16.11
C PHE A 107 16.38 3.65 17.65
N GLN A 108 15.26 3.11 18.15
CA GLN A 108 14.95 3.04 19.60
C GLN A 108 14.62 1.60 19.99
N ASP A 109 15.53 0.93 20.69
CA ASP A 109 15.28 -0.40 21.24
C ASP A 109 14.65 -0.33 22.63
N PRO A 110 13.51 -0.99 22.87
CA PRO A 110 13.05 -1.23 24.22
C PRO A 110 13.99 -2.21 24.96
N PHE A 111 14.56 -3.19 24.24
CA PHE A 111 15.59 -4.13 24.73
C PHE A 111 16.52 -4.58 23.59
N ALA A 112 17.75 -5.00 23.93
CA ALA A 112 18.76 -5.38 22.94
C ALA A 112 18.30 -6.53 22.02
N GLY A 113 18.14 -6.23 20.73
CA GLY A 113 17.70 -7.19 19.71
C GLY A 113 16.24 -7.08 19.31
N ASP A 114 15.46 -6.26 20.00
CA ASP A 114 14.06 -6.00 19.66
C ASP A 114 13.93 -5.11 18.41
N PRO A 115 12.79 -5.18 17.70
CA PRO A 115 12.47 -4.20 16.67
C PRO A 115 12.31 -2.80 17.29
N CYS A 116 12.50 -1.78 16.46
CA CYS A 116 12.26 -0.39 16.87
C CYS A 116 10.83 -0.23 17.39
N HIS A 117 10.65 0.27 18.62
CA HIS A 117 9.33 0.45 19.23
C HIS A 117 8.40 1.34 18.37
N ILE A 118 8.96 2.32 17.66
CA ILE A 118 8.19 3.25 16.83
C ILE A 118 7.75 2.59 15.52
N CYS A 119 8.68 2.11 14.69
CA CYS A 119 8.35 1.68 13.32
C CYS A 119 8.34 0.16 13.11
N GLY A 120 8.74 -0.63 14.10
CA GLY A 120 8.77 -2.10 14.04
C GLY A 120 9.96 -2.68 13.26
N LEU A 121 10.87 -1.85 12.75
CA LEU A 121 12.01 -2.31 11.96
C LEU A 121 13.16 -2.77 12.88
N TYR A 122 13.72 -3.95 12.58
CA TYR A 122 14.88 -4.50 13.30
C TYR A 122 16.18 -3.72 13.02
N PRO A 123 17.11 -3.68 14.00
CA PRO A 123 18.38 -2.99 13.85
C PRO A 123 19.30 -3.65 12.82
N GLY A 124 20.34 -2.91 12.42
CA GLY A 124 21.44 -3.41 11.58
C GLY A 124 21.31 -3.07 10.11
N LYS A 125 22.39 -3.33 9.36
CA LYS A 125 22.39 -3.19 7.90
C LYS A 125 21.60 -4.33 7.28
N ARG A 126 20.81 -4.02 6.26
CA ARG A 126 19.95 -4.98 5.57
C ARG A 126 19.99 -4.81 4.07
N THR A 127 19.76 -5.94 3.40
CA THR A 127 19.65 -6.04 1.95
C THR A 127 18.19 -6.28 1.60
N VAL A 128 17.57 -5.34 0.91
CA VAL A 128 16.15 -5.38 0.54
C VAL A 128 16.01 -5.72 -0.93
N ASP A 129 15.33 -6.83 -1.24
CA ASP A 129 14.93 -7.13 -2.62
C ASP A 129 13.76 -6.24 -3.04
N VAL A 130 14.08 -5.05 -3.52
CA VAL A 130 13.09 -4.07 -3.98
C VAL A 130 12.30 -4.51 -5.21
N ASN A 131 12.76 -5.54 -5.93
CA ASN A 131 11.98 -6.12 -7.01
C ASN A 131 10.79 -6.91 -6.47
N VAL A 132 10.91 -7.54 -5.29
CA VAL A 132 9.75 -8.15 -4.60
C VAL A 132 8.74 -7.08 -4.21
N LEU A 133 9.21 -5.97 -3.64
CA LEU A 133 8.34 -4.84 -3.26
C LEU A 133 7.59 -4.29 -4.49
N ASN A 134 8.31 -4.09 -5.61
CA ASN A 134 7.67 -3.62 -6.84
C ASN A 134 6.73 -4.67 -7.44
N PHE A 135 7.08 -5.95 -7.36
CA PHE A 135 6.21 -7.03 -7.81
C PHE A 135 4.87 -7.00 -7.05
N GLU A 136 4.91 -6.95 -5.72
CA GLU A 136 3.70 -6.89 -4.88
C GLU A 136 2.87 -5.63 -5.14
N ARG A 137 3.55 -4.50 -5.37
CA ARG A 137 2.95 -3.22 -5.79
C ARG A 137 2.11 -3.37 -7.07
N PHE A 138 2.68 -3.98 -8.12
CA PHE A 138 1.96 -4.19 -9.38
C PHE A 138 1.00 -5.38 -9.37
N LYS A 139 1.24 -6.38 -8.52
CA LYS A 139 0.46 -7.62 -8.50
C LYS A 139 -0.86 -7.47 -7.74
N TRP A 140 -0.84 -6.78 -6.61
CA TRP A 140 -1.98 -6.71 -5.68
C TRP A 140 -2.34 -5.28 -5.26
N GLY A 141 -1.53 -4.27 -5.61
CA GLY A 141 -1.70 -2.90 -5.11
C GLY A 141 -1.04 -2.70 -3.75
N GLY A 142 0.05 -3.43 -3.51
CA GLY A 142 0.78 -3.46 -2.25
C GLY A 142 0.10 -4.31 -1.19
N VAL A 143 0.90 -4.99 -0.37
CA VAL A 143 0.43 -5.90 0.69
C VAL A 143 1.12 -5.69 2.04
N ARG A 144 2.10 -4.77 2.11
CA ARG A 144 2.93 -4.51 3.29
C ARG A 144 2.64 -3.12 3.86
N ARG A 145 1.44 -2.96 4.43
CA ARG A 145 0.86 -1.63 4.74
C ARG A 145 1.67 -0.78 5.69
N ASP A 146 2.41 -1.41 6.60
CA ASP A 146 3.15 -0.73 7.66
C ASP A 146 4.64 -1.12 7.69
N ASP A 147 5.11 -1.82 6.65
CA ASP A 147 6.50 -2.18 6.43
C ASP A 147 7.28 -0.98 5.90
N LEU A 148 8.27 -0.51 6.68
CA LEU A 148 9.00 0.70 6.36
C LEU A 148 9.80 0.62 5.04
N GLU A 149 10.24 -0.57 4.63
CA GLU A 149 10.92 -0.76 3.35
C GLU A 149 9.96 -0.54 2.19
N TYR A 150 8.76 -1.11 2.30
CA TYR A 150 7.70 -0.93 1.32
C TYR A 150 7.21 0.52 1.26
N LEU A 151 6.97 1.17 2.41
CA LEU A 151 6.55 2.56 2.48
C LEU A 151 7.53 3.49 1.76
N ALA A 152 8.82 3.36 2.05
CA ALA A 152 9.86 4.16 1.40
C ALA A 152 9.90 3.87 -0.11
N PHE A 153 9.90 2.59 -0.50
CA PHE A 153 9.95 2.18 -1.90
C PHE A 153 8.75 2.66 -2.71
N ASP A 154 7.54 2.42 -2.23
CA ASP A 154 6.30 2.71 -2.94
C ASP A 154 6.14 4.21 -3.20
N LEU A 155 6.44 5.07 -2.22
CA LEU A 155 6.35 6.52 -2.38
C LEU A 155 7.45 7.10 -3.29
N GLU A 156 8.67 6.57 -3.22
CA GLU A 156 9.72 6.92 -4.18
C GLU A 156 9.35 6.50 -5.61
N GLN A 157 8.76 5.32 -5.79
CA GLN A 157 8.28 4.89 -7.11
C GLN A 157 7.07 5.70 -7.58
N PHE A 158 6.18 6.09 -6.67
CA PHE A 158 5.01 6.91 -7.00
C PHE A 158 5.42 8.28 -7.57
N THR A 159 6.48 8.88 -7.03
CA THR A 159 7.00 10.18 -7.50
C THR A 159 7.37 10.16 -9.00
N ARG A 160 7.80 9.02 -9.51
CA ARG A 160 8.18 8.80 -10.91
C ARG A 160 7.13 8.03 -11.73
N ALA A 161 5.94 7.80 -11.16
CA ALA A 161 4.91 7.03 -11.83
C ALA A 161 4.34 7.80 -13.03
N PRO A 162 4.04 7.14 -14.16
CA PRO A 162 3.18 7.73 -15.18
C PRO A 162 1.76 7.84 -14.59
N LYS A 163 1.46 9.02 -14.04
CA LYS A 163 0.21 9.37 -13.35
C LYS A 163 -0.97 9.39 -14.33
N LEU A 164 -2.15 9.07 -13.80
CA LEU A 164 -3.43 9.20 -14.47
C LEU A 164 -4.30 10.16 -13.66
N SER A 165 -5.09 10.99 -14.34
CA SER A 165 -6.15 11.77 -13.70
C SER A 165 -7.42 10.93 -13.62
N PRO A 166 -8.17 11.00 -12.50
CA PRO A 166 -9.41 10.24 -12.35
C PRO A 166 -10.46 10.72 -13.36
N THR A 167 -11.19 9.76 -13.93
CA THR A 167 -12.34 10.01 -14.80
C THR A 167 -13.63 10.11 -13.98
N SER A 168 -14.72 10.53 -14.62
CA SER A 168 -16.05 10.46 -13.98
C SER A 168 -16.44 9.03 -13.62
N ALA A 169 -16.07 8.04 -14.44
CA ALA A 169 -16.33 6.63 -14.15
C ALA A 169 -15.59 6.14 -12.90
N ASP A 170 -14.35 6.61 -12.68
CA ASP A 170 -13.59 6.31 -11.46
C ASP A 170 -14.29 6.86 -10.21
N ILE A 171 -14.78 8.10 -10.29
CA ILE A 171 -15.51 8.75 -9.19
C ILE A 171 -16.81 7.99 -8.88
N GLU A 172 -17.57 7.61 -9.91
CA GLU A 172 -18.82 6.87 -9.71
C GLU A 172 -18.60 5.46 -9.13
N VAL A 173 -17.52 4.77 -9.53
CA VAL A 173 -17.10 3.51 -8.88
C VAL A 173 -16.72 3.75 -7.41
N GLY A 174 -15.99 4.83 -7.11
CA GLY A 174 -15.65 5.22 -5.75
C GLY A 174 -16.88 5.49 -4.87
N LYS A 175 -17.86 6.24 -5.37
CA LYS A 175 -19.12 6.50 -4.67
C LYS A 175 -19.92 5.23 -4.43
N HIS A 176 -20.05 4.37 -5.43
CA HIS A 176 -20.74 3.09 -5.29
C HIS A 176 -20.03 2.20 -4.26
N LEU A 177 -18.70 2.16 -4.26
CA LEU A 177 -17.94 1.44 -3.25
C LEU A 177 -18.24 1.94 -1.82
N LEU A 178 -18.25 3.26 -1.61
CA LEU A 178 -18.58 3.84 -0.30
C LEU A 178 -20.02 3.56 0.10
N GLU A 179 -20.97 3.60 -0.83
CA GLU A 179 -22.37 3.26 -0.56
C GLU A 179 -22.51 1.82 -0.07
N VAL A 180 -21.80 0.86 -0.68
CA VAL A 180 -21.78 -0.53 -0.20
C VAL A 180 -21.21 -0.63 1.22
N LEU A 181 -20.15 0.14 1.53
CA LEU A 181 -19.55 0.16 2.87
C LEU A 181 -20.51 0.77 3.91
N ARG A 182 -21.17 1.89 3.59
CA ARG A 182 -22.14 2.58 4.47
C ARG A 182 -23.40 1.76 4.74
N THR A 183 -23.89 1.02 3.74
CA THR A 183 -25.14 0.23 3.84
C THR A 183 -24.92 -1.22 4.27
N SER A 184 -23.66 -1.59 4.54
CA SER A 184 -23.32 -2.92 5.02
C SER A 184 -23.97 -3.19 6.38
N THR A 185 -24.39 -4.44 6.59
CA THR A 185 -24.95 -4.86 7.88
C THR A 185 -23.93 -4.70 9.00
N ALA A 186 -24.39 -4.46 10.22
CA ALA A 186 -23.52 -4.32 11.40
C ALA A 186 -22.52 -5.47 11.61
N LYS A 187 -22.81 -6.68 11.11
CA LYS A 187 -21.95 -7.87 11.23
C LYS A 187 -20.98 -8.06 10.06
N THR A 188 -21.11 -7.28 9.00
CA THR A 188 -20.22 -7.34 7.84
C THR A 188 -18.81 -6.97 8.31
N THR A 189 -17.82 -7.79 8.00
CA THR A 189 -16.40 -7.50 8.28
C THR A 189 -15.70 -6.97 7.04
N SER A 190 -14.50 -6.41 7.21
CA SER A 190 -13.61 -6.01 6.11
C SER A 190 -13.33 -7.13 5.10
N THR A 191 -13.33 -8.39 5.53
CA THR A 191 -13.19 -9.55 4.63
C THR A 191 -14.51 -9.98 4.00
N SER A 192 -15.63 -9.94 4.74
CA SER A 192 -16.91 -10.41 4.22
C SER A 192 -17.58 -9.43 3.25
N VAL A 193 -17.15 -8.16 3.22
CA VAL A 193 -17.64 -7.16 2.25
C VAL A 193 -17.04 -7.33 0.85
N LEU A 194 -15.87 -7.95 0.72
CA LEU A 194 -15.14 -8.07 -0.55
C LEU A 194 -15.96 -8.64 -1.73
N PRO A 195 -16.87 -9.62 -1.56
CA PRO A 195 -17.71 -10.09 -2.65
C PRO A 195 -18.71 -9.05 -3.18
N ALA A 196 -19.10 -8.07 -2.36
CA ALA A 196 -19.98 -6.97 -2.76
C ALA A 196 -19.23 -5.89 -3.55
N LEU A 197 -17.91 -5.77 -3.36
CA LEU A 197 -17.06 -4.76 -3.99
C LEU A 197 -16.67 -5.07 -5.46
N ARG A 198 -17.45 -5.88 -6.18
CA ARG A 198 -17.14 -6.33 -7.55
C ARG A 198 -17.24 -5.24 -8.62
N MET A 199 -17.80 -4.08 -8.31
CA MET A 199 -17.72 -2.90 -9.18
C MET A 199 -16.27 -2.44 -9.38
N VAL A 200 -15.36 -2.75 -8.45
CA VAL A 200 -13.93 -2.57 -8.63
C VAL A 200 -13.33 -3.79 -9.34
N PRO A 201 -12.82 -3.66 -10.58
CA PRO A 201 -12.16 -4.74 -11.30
C PRO A 201 -10.97 -5.30 -10.52
N GLY A 202 -10.87 -6.63 -10.49
CA GLY A 202 -9.76 -7.32 -9.83
C GLY A 202 -10.16 -8.66 -9.20
N ASN A 203 -9.21 -9.27 -8.51
CA ASN A 203 -9.44 -10.47 -7.70
C ASN A 203 -9.75 -10.11 -6.24
N LYS A 204 -9.90 -11.14 -5.38
CA LYS A 204 -10.18 -10.95 -3.94
C LYS A 204 -9.06 -10.16 -3.26
N ASP A 205 -7.81 -10.52 -3.52
CA ASP A 205 -6.63 -9.94 -2.87
C ASP A 205 -6.48 -8.45 -3.22
N GLU A 206 -6.71 -8.09 -4.49
CA GLU A 206 -6.68 -6.69 -4.97
C GLU A 206 -7.78 -5.82 -4.33
N ARG A 207 -8.93 -6.42 -4.00
CA ARG A 207 -10.01 -5.72 -3.26
C ARG A 207 -9.73 -5.68 -1.75
N SER A 208 -9.09 -6.71 -1.21
CA SER A 208 -8.62 -6.71 0.18
C SER A 208 -7.61 -5.58 0.41
N ALA A 209 -6.63 -5.48 -0.49
CA ALA A 209 -5.65 -4.40 -0.52
C ALA A 209 -6.31 -3.02 -0.54
N LEU A 210 -7.39 -2.84 -1.32
CA LEU A 210 -8.16 -1.59 -1.36
C LEU A 210 -8.79 -1.27 0.00
N VAL A 211 -9.46 -2.25 0.64
CA VAL A 211 -10.08 -2.07 1.96
C VAL A 211 -9.04 -1.72 3.02
N GLU A 212 -7.87 -2.35 2.98
CA GLU A 212 -6.76 -2.03 3.89
C GLU A 212 -6.21 -0.61 3.68
N ILE A 213 -6.17 -0.12 2.44
CA ILE A 213 -5.78 1.27 2.16
C ILE A 213 -6.78 2.24 2.79
N LEU A 214 -8.09 1.97 2.66
CA LEU A 214 -9.11 2.80 3.31
C LEU A 214 -9.01 2.73 4.84
N GLY A 215 -8.64 1.57 5.40
CA GLY A 215 -8.32 1.45 6.82
C GLY A 215 -7.11 2.30 7.23
N ALA A 216 -6.01 2.24 6.47
CA ALA A 216 -4.82 3.07 6.73
C ALA A 216 -5.15 4.58 6.66
N CYS A 217 -6.04 4.99 5.76
CA CYS A 217 -6.54 6.36 5.69
C CYS A 217 -7.50 6.74 6.84
N GLY A 218 -7.84 5.83 7.75
CA GLY A 218 -8.85 6.07 8.79
C GLY A 218 -10.28 6.22 8.25
N VAL A 219 -10.52 5.88 6.98
CA VAL A 219 -11.88 5.88 6.39
C VAL A 219 -12.68 4.69 6.92
N LEU A 220 -11.99 3.56 7.14
CA LEU A 220 -12.52 2.34 7.76
C LEU A 220 -11.77 2.06 9.06
N GLU A 221 -12.17 2.77 10.11
CA GLU A 221 -11.60 2.66 11.45
C GLU A 221 -12.69 2.39 12.49
N THR A 222 -12.29 2.14 13.73
CA THR A 222 -13.20 1.98 14.87
C THR A 222 -12.87 3.03 15.93
N PRO A 223 -13.74 3.28 16.92
CA PRO A 223 -13.44 4.20 18.02
C PRO A 223 -12.17 3.85 18.82
N ASP A 224 -11.78 2.57 18.84
CA ASP A 224 -10.62 2.09 19.61
C ASP A 224 -9.39 1.78 18.73
N HIS A 225 -9.58 1.65 17.41
CA HIS A 225 -8.52 1.27 16.46
C HIS A 225 -8.56 2.21 15.25
N HIS A 226 -7.76 3.27 15.35
CA HIS A 226 -7.70 4.34 14.37
C HIS A 226 -6.77 4.02 13.20
N GLY A 227 -7.02 4.66 12.05
CA GLY A 227 -6.05 4.78 10.97
C GLY A 227 -4.97 5.83 11.24
N TYR A 228 -4.27 6.22 10.19
CA TYR A 228 -3.15 7.18 10.23
C TYR A 228 -3.57 8.59 9.77
N ALA A 229 -4.85 8.91 9.93
CA ALA A 229 -5.42 10.18 9.49
C ALA A 229 -4.98 11.37 10.38
N GLU A 230 -4.81 11.15 11.69
CA GLU A 230 -4.54 12.23 12.63
C GLU A 230 -3.20 12.09 13.36
N SER A 231 -2.70 10.86 13.50
CA SER A 231 -1.43 10.58 14.16
C SER A 231 -0.74 9.34 13.58
N TYR A 232 0.55 9.20 13.85
CA TYR A 232 1.26 7.95 13.59
C TYR A 232 1.14 7.04 14.81
N LEU A 233 0.68 5.80 14.57
CA LEU A 233 0.59 4.78 15.60
C LEU A 233 1.90 3.97 15.66
N PRO A 234 2.63 3.98 16.79
CA PRO A 234 3.79 3.13 17.00
C PRO A 234 3.49 1.65 16.79
N SER A 235 4.50 0.89 16.39
CA SER A 235 4.34 -0.51 15.99
C SER A 235 3.75 -1.40 17.10
N ASP A 236 4.06 -1.12 18.35
CA ASP A 236 3.58 -1.88 19.51
C ASP A 236 2.14 -1.52 19.93
N GLN A 237 1.55 -0.49 19.34
CA GLN A 237 0.15 -0.09 19.56
C GLN A 237 -0.80 -0.63 18.48
N ARG A 238 -0.27 -1.29 17.45
CA ARG A 238 -1.06 -1.86 16.34
C ARG A 238 -1.59 -3.24 16.70
N GLU A 239 -2.42 -3.30 17.74
CA GLU A 239 -2.94 -4.56 18.26
C GLU A 239 -3.81 -5.28 17.22
N LEU A 240 -3.55 -6.58 17.03
CA LEU A 240 -4.34 -7.43 16.14
C LEU A 240 -5.41 -8.20 16.93
N PRO A 241 -6.55 -8.56 16.30
CA PRO A 241 -7.56 -9.40 16.94
C PRO A 241 -6.98 -10.73 17.42
N VAL A 242 -7.35 -11.14 18.64
CA VAL A 242 -6.96 -12.43 19.23
C VAL A 242 -7.69 -13.58 18.54
N ARG A 243 -7.22 -13.98 17.35
CA ARG A 243 -7.81 -15.01 16.49
C ARG A 243 -6.71 -15.76 15.75
N HIS A 244 -6.97 -17.00 15.34
CA HIS A 244 -5.99 -17.82 14.63
C HIS A 244 -5.49 -17.17 13.34
N HIS A 245 -6.38 -16.52 12.59
CA HIS A 245 -6.09 -15.88 11.31
C HIS A 245 -6.71 -14.48 11.28
N VAL A 246 -5.93 -13.51 10.83
CA VAL A 246 -6.35 -12.13 10.59
C VAL A 246 -6.12 -11.85 9.11
N ASP A 247 -7.22 -11.75 8.35
CA ASP A 247 -7.19 -11.71 6.88
C ASP A 247 -6.83 -10.33 6.30
N THR A 248 -6.90 -9.27 7.11
CA THR A 248 -6.62 -7.89 6.69
C THR A 248 -5.65 -7.23 7.65
N ALA A 249 -4.86 -6.28 7.15
CA ALA A 249 -3.95 -5.51 8.00
C ALA A 249 -4.69 -4.59 9.00
N TYR A 250 -4.00 -4.21 10.09
CA TYR A 250 -4.45 -3.14 10.97
C TYR A 250 -4.57 -1.81 10.19
N PRO A 251 -5.60 -0.97 10.44
CA PRO A 251 -6.72 -1.17 11.38
C PRO A 251 -7.92 -1.88 10.76
N ALA A 252 -7.92 -2.14 9.44
CA ALA A 252 -9.08 -2.68 8.72
C ALA A 252 -9.58 -4.03 9.26
N CYS A 253 -8.73 -4.80 9.94
CA CYS A 253 -9.12 -6.05 10.60
C CYS A 253 -10.13 -5.88 11.74
N TRP A 254 -10.23 -4.69 12.32
CA TRP A 254 -11.19 -4.37 13.38
C TRP A 254 -12.52 -3.86 12.85
N TRP A 255 -12.52 -3.30 11.64
CA TRP A 255 -13.69 -2.67 11.05
C TRP A 255 -14.84 -3.67 10.80
N THR A 256 -16.04 -3.21 11.13
CA THR A 256 -17.31 -3.83 10.78
C THR A 256 -18.27 -2.82 10.16
N GLY A 257 -19.33 -3.29 9.51
CA GLY A 257 -20.38 -2.42 8.98
C GLY A 257 -21.08 -1.58 10.05
N ALA A 258 -20.92 -1.88 11.35
CA ALA A 258 -21.43 -1.04 12.43
C ALA A 258 -20.63 0.26 12.59
N ASP A 259 -19.36 0.25 12.22
CA ASP A 259 -18.45 1.40 12.31
C ASP A 259 -18.65 2.38 11.14
N GLY A 260 -19.20 1.90 10.03
CA GLY A 260 -19.56 2.74 8.88
C GLY A 260 -18.35 3.31 8.14
N VAL A 261 -18.48 4.54 7.64
CA VAL A 261 -17.41 5.25 6.92
C VAL A 261 -17.15 6.57 7.64
N ASN A 262 -15.89 6.87 7.94
CA ASN A 262 -15.51 8.16 8.50
C ASN A 262 -15.42 9.21 7.38
N ASP A 263 -16.45 10.05 7.25
CA ASP A 263 -16.54 11.07 6.21
C ASP A 263 -15.52 12.20 6.35
N ALA A 264 -15.05 12.50 7.57
CA ALA A 264 -14.01 13.51 7.78
C ALA A 264 -12.66 13.04 7.21
N ASN A 265 -12.28 11.79 7.52
CA ASN A 265 -11.07 11.18 6.97
C ASN A 265 -11.21 10.92 5.46
N LEU A 266 -12.41 10.60 4.98
CA LEU A 266 -12.69 10.52 3.55
C LEU A 266 -12.43 11.86 2.86
N ALA A 267 -12.92 12.97 3.41
CA ALA A 267 -12.70 14.30 2.84
C ALA A 267 -11.22 14.71 2.82
N LEU A 268 -10.42 14.22 3.78
CA LEU A 268 -8.99 14.48 3.85
C LEU A 268 -8.20 13.82 2.71
N PHE A 269 -8.53 12.57 2.38
CA PHE A 269 -7.77 11.76 1.42
C PHE A 269 -8.41 11.67 0.03
N LEU A 270 -9.74 11.73 -0.05
CA LEU A 270 -10.55 11.51 -1.24
C LEU A 270 -11.71 12.54 -1.30
N PRO A 271 -11.42 13.85 -1.31
CA PRO A 271 -12.45 14.90 -1.26
C PRO A 271 -13.47 14.83 -2.40
N GLN A 272 -13.10 14.22 -3.54
CA GLN A 272 -13.99 14.00 -4.69
C GLN A 272 -15.15 13.03 -4.40
N LEU A 273 -15.07 12.27 -3.29
CA LEU A 273 -16.08 11.32 -2.86
C LEU A 273 -16.89 11.80 -1.65
N ALA A 274 -16.52 12.92 -1.03
CA ALA A 274 -17.12 13.42 0.22
C ALA A 274 -18.42 14.23 0.03
N THR A 275 -19.10 14.07 -1.11
CA THR A 275 -20.31 14.81 -1.50
C THR A 275 -21.57 13.98 -1.39
#